data_AF-A0A3A4VSU2-F1
#
_entry.id   AF-A0A3A4VSU2-F1
#
_cell.length_a   1.000
_cell.length_b   1.000
_cell.length_c   1.000
_cell.angle_alpha   90.00
_cell.angle_beta   90.00
_cell.angle_gamma   90.00
#
_symmetry.space_group_name_H-M   'P 1'
#
loop_
_entity.id
_entity.type
_entity.pdbx_description
1 polymer ?
#
loop_
_entity_poly.entity_id
_entity_poly.type
_entity_poly.pdbx_seq_one_letter_code
_entity_poly.pdbx_strand_id
1 'polypeptide(L)'
;MIKKQMRVMGVFFICLLVMIAFIATTGSYPLPQAYYYTPTPQADGRILYTVKANDTCISIALLNGITEDELRNLNNLQGDDCLYLQEGQQLLIGVLEKPTATTEAVQTTLEPTPTPLKGNGTICIYLFNDENGNAMAEETELPLAGGEVSVRDRLSIVNLTGTTDDSDDPICFEDIPEGDYDLSVAIPEGYNPTTVLNYTLNLLPGDVSIVDFGAQPSSSTLPIFGDESPSIFMGLLGVVFIGAGVGLWFYLRKLSK
;
A
#
# COMPACT_ATOMS: atom_id res chain seq x y z
N MET A 1 18.78 34.64 49.88
CA MET A 1 18.33 33.34 49.33
C MET A 1 18.25 33.30 47.80
N ILE A 2 18.07 34.43 47.11
CA ILE A 2 17.89 34.51 45.63
C ILE A 2 19.15 34.13 44.81
N LYS A 3 20.36 34.50 45.24
CA LYS A 3 21.61 34.16 44.51
C LYS A 3 21.94 32.65 44.47
N LYS A 4 21.45 31.87 45.45
CA LYS A 4 21.68 30.41 45.51
C LYS A 4 20.71 29.66 44.58
N GLN A 5 19.48 30.17 44.45
CA GLN A 5 18.45 29.68 43.52
C GLN A 5 18.86 29.90 42.05
N MET A 6 19.43 31.06 41.71
CA MET A 6 19.89 31.37 40.35
C MET A 6 21.08 30.50 39.89
N ARG A 7 21.97 30.08 40.81
CA ARG A 7 23.09 29.19 40.48
C ARG A 7 22.63 27.75 40.24
N VAL A 8 21.63 27.28 40.99
CA VAL A 8 21.06 25.93 40.80
C VAL A 8 20.25 25.86 39.50
N MET A 9 19.49 26.91 39.19
CA MET A 9 18.74 27.00 37.92
C MET A 9 19.66 27.03 36.69
N GLY A 10 20.80 27.74 36.77
CA GLY A 10 21.78 27.80 35.68
C GLY A 10 22.49 26.48 35.42
N VAL A 11 22.87 25.74 36.48
CA VAL A 11 23.46 24.40 36.34
C VAL A 11 22.43 23.41 35.78
N PHE A 12 21.17 23.53 36.16
CA PHE A 12 20.10 22.69 35.60
C PHE A 12 19.89 22.94 34.09
N PHE A 13 19.91 24.21 33.65
CA PHE A 13 19.79 24.55 32.23
C PHE A 13 21.00 24.09 31.39
N ILE A 14 22.21 24.15 31.96
CA ILE A 14 23.42 23.65 31.30
C ILE A 14 23.39 22.12 31.21
N CYS A 15 22.97 21.41 32.27
CA CYS A 15 22.78 19.96 32.22
C CYS A 15 21.68 19.55 31.22
N LEU A 16 20.60 20.32 31.12
CA LEU A 16 19.52 20.09 30.15
C LEU A 16 20.03 20.26 28.70
N LEU A 17 20.83 21.30 28.44
CA LEU A 17 21.44 21.53 27.12
C LEU A 17 22.47 20.46 26.74
N VAL A 18 23.25 19.96 27.71
CA VAL A 18 24.17 18.84 27.48
C VAL A 18 23.42 17.54 27.23
N MET A 19 22.29 17.30 27.92
CA MET A 19 21.46 16.11 27.71
C MET A 19 20.80 16.10 26.31
N ILE A 20 20.39 17.27 25.80
CA ILE A 20 19.84 17.41 24.44
C ILE A 20 20.93 17.17 23.36
N ALA A 21 22.20 17.52 23.64
CA ALA A 21 23.32 17.29 22.73
C ALA A 21 23.79 15.82 22.63
N PHE A 22 23.33 14.93 23.53
CA PHE A 22 23.66 13.50 23.55
C PHE A 22 22.55 12.57 23.05
N ILE A 23 21.44 13.11 22.53
CA ILE A 23 20.48 12.30 21.77
C ILE A 23 21.13 11.99 20.42
N ALA A 24 21.91 10.91 20.39
CA ALA A 24 22.45 10.34 19.18
C ALA A 24 21.30 10.16 18.19
N THR A 25 21.39 10.85 17.06
CA THR A 25 20.53 10.61 15.90
C THR A 25 20.74 9.16 15.50
N THR A 26 19.80 8.28 15.85
CA THR A 26 19.67 6.98 15.19
C THR A 26 19.22 7.27 13.77
N GLY A 27 20.19 7.57 12.91
CA GLY A 27 19.96 7.54 11.47
C GLY A 27 19.46 6.16 11.13
N SER A 28 18.21 6.07 10.68
CA SER A 28 17.68 4.86 10.06
C SER A 28 18.44 4.66 8.77
N TYR A 29 19.50 3.86 8.80
CA TYR A 29 20.10 3.33 7.58
C TYR A 29 19.01 2.50 6.90
N PRO A 30 18.61 2.78 5.65
CA PRO A 30 17.80 1.84 4.92
C PRO A 30 18.59 0.53 4.87
N LEU A 31 17.97 -0.55 5.34
CA LEU A 31 18.54 -1.88 5.17
C LEU A 31 18.83 -2.05 3.66
N PRO A 32 20.02 -2.53 3.28
CA PRO A 32 20.29 -2.83 1.89
C PRO A 32 19.22 -3.81 1.42
N GLN A 33 18.33 -3.32 0.55
CA GLN A 33 17.31 -4.15 -0.05
C GLN A 33 18.05 -5.16 -0.94
N ALA A 34 17.99 -6.43 -0.56
CA ALA A 34 18.53 -7.49 -1.38
C ALA A 34 17.74 -7.49 -2.70
N TYR A 35 18.39 -7.06 -3.79
CA TYR A 35 17.85 -7.23 -5.13
C TYR A 35 17.74 -8.74 -5.39
N TYR A 36 16.55 -9.29 -5.18
CA TYR A 36 16.26 -10.68 -5.51
C TYR A 36 15.83 -10.73 -6.98
N TYR A 37 16.71 -11.27 -7.82
CA TYR A 37 16.35 -11.63 -9.19
C TYR A 37 15.63 -12.97 -9.12
N THR A 38 14.31 -12.95 -9.33
CA THR A 38 13.56 -14.19 -9.57
C THR A 38 14.09 -14.83 -10.85
N PRO A 39 14.46 -16.13 -10.82
CA PRO A 39 14.98 -16.80 -11.99
C PRO A 39 13.93 -16.80 -13.11
N THR A 40 14.31 -16.28 -14.27
CA THR A 40 13.47 -16.28 -15.47
C THR A 40 13.35 -17.72 -16.00
N PRO A 41 12.13 -18.17 -16.39
CA PRO A 41 11.95 -19.50 -16.98
C PRO A 41 12.85 -19.73 -18.20
N GLN A 42 13.47 -20.91 -18.29
CA GLN A 42 14.24 -21.31 -19.46
C GLN A 42 13.32 -21.70 -20.62
N ALA A 43 13.87 -21.81 -21.84
CA ALA A 43 13.12 -22.07 -23.07
C ALA A 43 12.36 -23.43 -23.11
N ASP A 44 12.68 -24.29 -22.15
CA ASP A 44 12.09 -25.60 -21.86
C ASP A 44 10.98 -25.55 -20.77
N GLY A 45 10.66 -24.36 -20.25
CA GLY A 45 9.68 -24.16 -19.18
C GLY A 45 10.21 -24.42 -17.77
N ARG A 46 11.46 -24.86 -17.61
CA ARG A 46 12.06 -25.11 -16.29
C ARG A 46 12.50 -23.80 -15.66
N ILE A 47 12.12 -23.60 -14.40
CA ILE A 47 12.61 -22.50 -13.58
C ILE A 47 13.72 -23.07 -12.71
N LEU A 48 14.96 -22.66 -12.99
CA LEU A 48 16.15 -23.11 -12.27
C LEU A 48 16.67 -22.02 -11.35
N TYR A 49 16.83 -22.35 -10.07
CA TYR A 49 17.53 -21.54 -9.10
C TYR A 49 19.00 -21.97 -9.01
N THR A 50 19.92 -21.00 -8.99
CA THR A 50 21.35 -21.29 -8.78
C THR A 50 21.69 -21.01 -7.31
N VAL A 51 22.10 -22.06 -6.60
CA VAL A 51 22.47 -22.02 -5.17
C VAL A 51 23.61 -21.02 -4.95
N LYS A 52 23.42 -20.12 -3.99
CA LYS A 52 24.42 -19.14 -3.56
C LYS A 52 25.02 -19.54 -2.21
N ALA A 53 26.09 -18.84 -1.83
CA ALA A 53 26.74 -19.02 -0.54
C ALA A 53 25.74 -18.88 0.61
N ASN A 54 25.74 -19.86 1.52
CA ASN A 54 24.83 -19.98 2.68
C ASN A 54 23.36 -20.26 2.38
N ASP A 55 23.00 -20.61 1.14
CA ASP A 55 21.63 -21.06 0.86
C ASP A 55 21.35 -22.43 1.49
N THR A 56 20.16 -22.56 2.05
CA THR A 56 19.55 -23.81 2.54
C THR A 56 18.29 -24.12 1.74
N CYS A 57 17.85 -25.39 1.69
CA CYS A 57 16.59 -25.76 1.04
C CYS A 57 15.41 -24.90 1.53
N ILE A 58 15.31 -24.66 2.84
CA ILE A 58 14.27 -23.79 3.44
C ILE A 58 14.35 -22.37 2.88
N SER A 59 15.55 -21.76 2.87
CA SER A 59 15.70 -20.38 2.39
C SER A 59 15.38 -20.25 0.90
N ILE A 60 15.78 -21.24 0.09
CA ILE A 60 15.50 -21.26 -1.36
C ILE A 60 14.00 -21.42 -1.59
N ALA A 61 13.35 -22.35 -0.88
CA ALA A 61 11.93 -22.62 -1.02
C ALA A 61 11.08 -21.38 -0.67
N LEU A 62 11.35 -20.76 0.48
CA LEU A 62 10.67 -19.54 0.91
C LEU A 62 10.85 -18.37 -0.06
N LEU A 63 12.06 -18.18 -0.58
CA LEU A 63 12.36 -17.11 -1.52
C LEU A 63 11.65 -17.29 -2.87
N ASN A 64 11.33 -18.54 -3.24
CA ASN A 64 10.68 -18.88 -4.49
C ASN A 64 9.20 -19.27 -4.33
N GLY A 65 8.63 -19.10 -3.13
CA GLY A 65 7.20 -19.34 -2.86
C GLY A 65 6.76 -20.79 -2.95
N ILE A 66 7.67 -21.75 -2.84
CA ILE A 66 7.37 -23.20 -2.83
C ILE A 66 7.65 -23.80 -1.44
N THR A 67 7.14 -25.01 -1.19
CA THR A 67 7.49 -25.72 0.04
C THR A 67 8.85 -26.41 -0.06
N GLU A 68 9.52 -26.64 1.07
CA GLU A 68 10.78 -27.40 1.09
C GLU A 68 10.59 -28.81 0.53
N ASP A 69 9.48 -29.47 0.88
CA ASP A 69 9.17 -30.81 0.37
C ASP A 69 8.97 -30.81 -1.14
N GLU A 70 8.33 -29.78 -1.69
CA GLU A 70 8.19 -29.59 -3.13
C GLU A 70 9.54 -29.38 -3.81
N LEU A 71 10.42 -28.52 -3.27
CA LEU A 71 11.78 -28.34 -3.76
C LEU A 71 12.57 -29.67 -3.77
N ARG A 72 12.41 -30.47 -2.72
CA ARG A 72 13.07 -31.79 -2.59
C ARG A 72 12.52 -32.78 -3.61
N ASN A 73 11.21 -32.84 -3.78
CA ASN A 73 10.55 -33.70 -4.76
C ASN A 73 10.94 -33.33 -6.20
N LEU A 74 11.01 -32.04 -6.53
CA LEU A 74 11.42 -31.56 -7.86
C LEU A 74 12.86 -31.92 -8.23
N ASN A 75 13.73 -32.09 -7.23
CA ASN A 75 15.17 -32.32 -7.43
C ASN A 75 15.64 -33.71 -6.97
N ASN A 76 14.70 -34.59 -6.58
CA ASN A 76 14.99 -35.91 -6.00
C ASN A 76 15.96 -35.86 -4.80
N LEU A 77 15.88 -34.81 -3.98
CA LEU A 77 16.71 -34.66 -2.78
C LEU A 77 16.11 -35.50 -1.65
N GLN A 78 16.90 -36.42 -1.09
CA GLN A 78 16.47 -37.33 -0.03
C GLN A 78 17.34 -37.19 1.23
N GLY A 79 16.82 -37.60 2.38
CA GLY A 79 17.54 -37.53 3.65
C GLY A 79 18.18 -36.15 3.90
N ASP A 80 19.49 -36.15 4.14
CA ASP A 80 20.30 -34.98 4.48
C ASP A 80 20.83 -34.20 3.26
N ASP A 81 20.40 -34.51 2.03
CA ASP A 81 20.90 -33.84 0.81
C ASP A 81 20.75 -32.31 0.85
N CYS A 82 19.74 -31.82 1.55
CA CYS A 82 19.50 -30.39 1.77
C CYS A 82 20.56 -29.69 2.62
N LEU A 83 21.38 -30.44 3.37
CA LEU A 83 22.48 -29.91 4.17
C LEU A 83 23.76 -29.72 3.35
N TYR A 84 23.84 -30.35 2.17
CA TYR A 84 25.05 -30.42 1.34
C TYR A 84 24.91 -29.70 -0.01
N LEU A 85 24.00 -28.73 -0.10
CA LEU A 85 23.87 -27.90 -1.30
C LEU A 85 25.19 -27.17 -1.59
N GLN A 86 25.64 -27.25 -2.85
CA GLN A 86 26.88 -26.62 -3.28
C GLN A 86 26.60 -25.31 -4.01
N GLU A 87 27.41 -24.28 -3.77
CA GLU A 87 27.35 -23.04 -4.52
C GLU A 87 27.48 -23.29 -6.04
N GLY A 88 26.59 -22.71 -6.83
CA GLY A 88 26.50 -22.92 -8.27
C GLY A 88 25.66 -24.13 -8.69
N GLN A 89 25.19 -24.96 -7.75
CA GLN A 89 24.24 -26.03 -8.03
C GLN A 89 22.93 -25.46 -8.57
N GLN A 90 22.37 -26.08 -9.60
CA GLN A 90 21.07 -25.71 -10.14
C GLN A 90 19.99 -26.59 -9.54
N LEU A 91 18.97 -25.96 -8.97
CA LEU A 91 17.78 -26.62 -8.43
C LEU A 91 16.57 -26.22 -9.26
N LEU A 92 15.78 -27.20 -9.65
CA LEU A 92 14.47 -27.02 -10.26
C LEU A 92 13.49 -26.54 -9.20
N ILE A 93 13.01 -25.32 -9.35
CA ILE A 93 12.04 -24.71 -8.42
C ILE A 93 10.64 -24.62 -9.02
N GLY A 94 10.48 -25.03 -10.27
CA GLY A 94 9.19 -25.08 -10.95
C GLY A 94 9.33 -25.51 -12.40
N VAL A 95 8.24 -26.02 -12.95
CA VAL A 95 8.07 -26.27 -14.38
C VAL A 95 6.80 -25.57 -14.84
N LEU A 96 6.93 -24.66 -15.80
CA LEU A 96 5.80 -24.21 -16.59
C LEU A 96 5.64 -25.25 -17.69
N GLU A 97 4.50 -25.95 -17.70
CA GLU A 97 4.24 -26.95 -18.74
C GLU A 97 4.25 -26.27 -20.11
N LYS A 98 5.31 -26.51 -20.88
CA LYS A 98 5.31 -26.30 -22.32
C LYS A 98 4.72 -27.56 -22.98
N PRO A 99 3.88 -27.43 -24.03
CA PRO A 99 3.34 -28.58 -24.73
C PRO A 99 4.47 -29.50 -25.21
N THR A 100 4.37 -30.80 -24.88
CA THR A 100 5.32 -31.84 -25.27
C THR A 100 5.46 -31.90 -26.81
N ALA A 101 6.67 -31.70 -27.32
CA ALA A 101 7.02 -32.04 -28.70
C ALA A 101 7.45 -33.52 -28.77
N THR A 102 6.49 -34.40 -29.07
CA THR A 102 6.77 -35.77 -29.51
C THR A 102 7.41 -35.72 -30.90
N THR A 103 8.65 -36.21 -31.01
CA THR A 103 9.30 -36.42 -32.31
C THR A 103 9.01 -37.84 -32.78
N GLU A 104 8.03 -37.99 -33.67
CA GLU A 104 7.97 -39.11 -34.60
C GLU A 104 7.65 -38.56 -35.99
N ALA A 105 8.61 -38.70 -36.90
CA ALA A 105 8.51 -38.20 -38.25
C ALA A 105 7.50 -39.05 -39.04
N VAL A 106 6.27 -38.56 -39.15
CA VAL A 106 5.34 -38.97 -40.20
C VAL A 106 4.75 -37.72 -40.83
N GLN A 107 5.05 -37.53 -42.12
CA GLN A 107 4.51 -36.46 -42.94
C GLN A 107 2.99 -36.40 -42.78
N THR A 108 2.50 -35.34 -42.15
CA THR A 108 1.08 -35.07 -41.97
C THR A 108 0.83 -33.61 -42.29
N THR A 109 -0.17 -33.42 -43.15
CA THR A 109 -0.83 -32.16 -43.54
C THR A 109 -0.86 -31.15 -42.40
N LEU A 110 -0.60 -29.87 -42.72
CA LEU A 110 -0.69 -28.75 -41.79
C LEU A 110 -2.09 -28.71 -41.13
N GLU A 111 -2.22 -29.33 -39.97
CA GLU A 111 -3.35 -29.13 -39.07
C GLU A 111 -3.10 -27.78 -38.36
N PRO A 112 -4.09 -26.88 -38.30
CA PRO A 112 -3.90 -25.60 -37.64
C PRO A 112 -3.48 -25.83 -36.20
N THR A 113 -2.32 -25.30 -35.81
CA THR A 113 -1.90 -25.24 -34.40
C THR A 113 -3.03 -24.57 -33.62
N PRO A 114 -3.58 -25.18 -32.56
CA PRO A 114 -4.56 -24.49 -31.72
C PRO A 114 -3.87 -23.24 -31.18
N THR A 115 -4.39 -22.09 -31.60
CA THR A 115 -4.00 -20.81 -31.00
C THR A 115 -4.33 -20.92 -29.50
N PRO A 116 -3.41 -20.56 -28.58
CA PRO A 116 -3.75 -20.52 -27.16
C PRO A 116 -5.06 -19.77 -27.01
N LEU A 117 -6.00 -20.39 -26.29
CA LEU A 117 -7.37 -19.91 -26.17
C LEU A 117 -7.30 -18.60 -25.39
N LYS A 118 -7.24 -17.49 -26.12
CA LYS A 118 -7.42 -16.15 -25.54
C LYS A 118 -8.82 -16.13 -24.96
N GLY A 119 -8.90 -16.22 -23.65
CA GLY A 119 -10.13 -16.20 -22.90
C GLY A 119 -10.35 -14.86 -22.24
N ASN A 120 -11.56 -14.74 -21.71
CA ASN A 120 -11.95 -13.60 -20.92
C ASN A 120 -12.16 -14.04 -19.47
N GLY A 121 -11.98 -13.12 -18.53
CA GLY A 121 -12.36 -13.26 -17.13
C GLY A 121 -13.35 -12.17 -16.73
N THR A 122 -13.66 -12.13 -15.44
CA THR A 122 -14.54 -11.16 -14.79
C THR A 122 -13.80 -10.50 -13.63
N ILE A 123 -13.88 -9.18 -13.55
CA ILE A 123 -13.33 -8.40 -12.45
C ILE A 123 -14.49 -7.75 -11.71
N CYS A 124 -14.62 -8.03 -10.41
CA CYS A 124 -15.62 -7.47 -9.53
C CYS A 124 -14.93 -6.59 -8.48
N ILE A 125 -15.54 -5.44 -8.17
CA ILE A 125 -15.01 -4.48 -7.22
C ILE A 125 -16.08 -4.22 -6.16
N TYR A 126 -15.70 -4.39 -4.90
CA TYR A 126 -16.57 -4.16 -3.76
C TYR A 126 -16.05 -2.97 -2.95
N LEU A 127 -16.91 -2.00 -2.68
CA LEU A 127 -16.58 -0.86 -1.82
C LEU A 127 -17.44 -0.94 -0.57
N PHE A 128 -16.82 -1.03 0.60
CA PHE A 128 -17.50 -1.20 1.87
C PHE A 128 -17.18 -0.08 2.86
N ASN A 129 -18.13 0.14 3.77
CA ASN A 129 -17.97 1.03 4.91
C ASN A 129 -17.24 0.31 6.05
N ASP A 130 -15.93 0.58 6.16
CA ASP A 130 -15.04 0.03 7.18
C ASP A 130 -15.24 0.74 8.52
N GLU A 131 -16.29 0.36 9.24
CA GLU A 131 -16.67 1.00 10.51
C GLU A 131 -15.66 0.75 11.64
N ASN A 132 -14.97 -0.40 11.58
CA ASN A 132 -14.04 -0.82 12.62
C ASN A 132 -12.58 -0.43 12.32
N GLY A 133 -12.28 -0.02 11.08
CA GLY A 133 -10.99 0.46 10.60
C GLY A 133 -9.95 -0.63 10.36
N ASN A 134 -10.35 -1.88 10.15
CA ASN A 134 -9.45 -3.02 9.98
C ASN A 134 -9.05 -3.29 8.51
N ALA A 135 -9.63 -2.53 7.57
CA ALA A 135 -9.39 -2.62 6.14
C ALA A 135 -9.73 -3.99 5.51
N MET A 136 -10.66 -4.75 6.09
CA MET A 136 -11.09 -6.05 5.63
C MET A 136 -12.61 -6.14 5.62
N ALA A 137 -13.21 -6.45 4.47
CA ALA A 137 -14.66 -6.57 4.34
C ALA A 137 -15.21 -7.70 5.23
N GLU A 138 -16.19 -7.37 6.07
CA GLU A 138 -16.89 -8.31 6.95
C GLU A 138 -18.40 -8.34 6.68
N GLU A 139 -19.09 -9.43 7.03
CA GLU A 139 -20.55 -9.56 6.85
C GLU A 139 -21.38 -8.48 7.58
N THR A 140 -20.79 -7.85 8.60
CA THR A 140 -21.43 -6.77 9.36
C THR A 140 -21.22 -5.39 8.74
N GLU A 141 -20.35 -5.26 7.73
CA GLU A 141 -20.02 -4.01 7.08
C GLU A 141 -20.87 -3.81 5.84
N LEU A 142 -21.45 -2.61 5.73
CA LEU A 142 -22.39 -2.29 4.65
C LEU A 142 -21.64 -1.85 3.38
N PRO A 143 -22.21 -2.12 2.19
CA PRO A 143 -21.73 -1.57 0.95
C PRO A 143 -21.81 -0.05 0.94
N LEU A 144 -20.90 0.59 0.19
CA LEU A 144 -20.79 2.03 0.11
C LEU A 144 -21.02 2.53 -1.33
N ALA A 145 -22.13 3.24 -1.51
CA ALA A 145 -22.53 3.83 -2.78
C ALA A 145 -21.74 5.11 -3.13
N GLY A 146 -21.65 5.38 -4.43
CA GLY A 146 -21.10 6.63 -4.97
C GLY A 146 -19.58 6.68 -5.10
N GLY A 147 -18.89 5.55 -4.91
CA GLY A 147 -17.49 5.41 -5.28
C GLY A 147 -17.33 5.25 -6.78
N GLU A 148 -16.31 5.85 -7.36
CA GLU A 148 -16.02 5.74 -8.80
C GLU A 148 -14.88 4.77 -9.05
N VAL A 149 -15.14 3.76 -9.85
CA VAL A 149 -14.25 2.63 -10.13
C VAL A 149 -13.66 2.78 -11.53
N SER A 150 -12.39 2.42 -11.69
CA SER A 150 -11.70 2.36 -12.98
C SER A 150 -10.88 1.08 -13.09
N VAL A 151 -11.04 0.35 -14.20
CA VAL A 151 -10.30 -0.86 -14.56
C VAL A 151 -9.56 -0.59 -15.86
N ARG A 152 -8.23 -0.59 -15.81
CA ARG A 152 -7.38 -0.24 -16.95
C ARG A 152 -6.27 -1.26 -17.19
N ASP A 153 -6.07 -1.67 -18.43
CA ASP A 153 -4.92 -2.48 -18.85
C ASP A 153 -3.64 -1.60 -18.89
N ARG A 154 -2.47 -2.19 -18.65
CA ARG A 154 -1.15 -1.57 -18.88
C ARG A 154 -0.98 -0.96 -20.28
N LEU A 155 -1.60 -1.55 -21.30
CA LEU A 155 -1.60 -1.02 -22.67
C LEU A 155 -2.68 0.06 -22.89
N SER A 156 -3.51 0.31 -21.89
CA SER A 156 -4.64 1.27 -21.91
C SER A 156 -5.63 1.03 -23.04
N ILE A 157 -5.72 -0.21 -23.54
CA ILE A 157 -6.69 -0.63 -24.55
C ILE A 157 -8.05 -0.84 -23.90
N VAL A 158 -8.06 -1.51 -22.75
CA VAL A 158 -9.23 -1.64 -21.88
C VAL A 158 -9.22 -0.47 -20.89
N ASN A 159 -10.33 0.25 -20.84
CA ASN A 159 -10.58 1.33 -19.90
C ASN A 159 -12.06 1.35 -19.56
N LEU A 160 -12.42 0.67 -18.48
CA LEU A 160 -13.79 0.53 -18.01
C LEU A 160 -13.96 1.34 -16.74
N THR A 161 -15.12 1.94 -16.56
CA THR A 161 -15.47 2.71 -15.37
C THR A 161 -16.86 2.34 -14.88
N GLY A 162 -17.12 2.51 -13.60
CA GLY A 162 -18.44 2.31 -13.03
C GLY A 162 -18.58 2.99 -11.67
N THR A 163 -19.81 3.10 -11.19
CA THR A 163 -20.12 3.71 -9.90
C THR A 163 -20.63 2.61 -8.97
N THR A 164 -20.11 2.54 -7.74
CA THR A 164 -20.60 1.61 -6.72
C THR A 164 -21.99 2.02 -6.24
N ASP A 165 -22.82 1.05 -5.90
CA ASP A 165 -24.15 1.27 -5.33
C ASP A 165 -24.19 0.82 -3.86
N ASP A 166 -25.39 0.87 -3.27
CA ASP A 166 -25.68 0.40 -1.92
C ASP A 166 -26.20 -1.05 -1.91
N SER A 167 -25.97 -1.79 -3.00
CA SER A 167 -26.25 -3.21 -3.07
C SER A 167 -25.14 -4.00 -2.37
N ASP A 168 -25.49 -5.12 -1.74
CA ASP A 168 -24.50 -6.07 -1.19
C ASP A 168 -23.68 -6.77 -2.31
N ASP A 169 -24.08 -6.61 -3.57
CA ASP A 169 -23.40 -7.19 -4.73
C ASP A 169 -22.27 -6.27 -5.23
N PRO A 170 -21.07 -6.80 -5.53
CA PRO A 170 -19.99 -6.00 -6.11
C PRO A 170 -20.30 -5.61 -7.56
N ILE A 171 -19.74 -4.47 -8.00
CA ILE A 171 -19.79 -4.09 -9.41
C ILE A 171 -18.85 -4.95 -10.23
N CYS A 172 -19.40 -5.73 -11.17
CA CYS A 172 -18.64 -6.66 -12.00
C CYS A 172 -18.54 -6.21 -13.46
N PHE A 173 -17.35 -6.38 -14.03
CA PHE A 173 -17.04 -6.20 -15.44
C PHE A 173 -16.71 -7.56 -16.05
N GLU A 174 -17.59 -8.03 -16.92
CA GLU A 174 -17.49 -9.34 -17.58
C GLU A 174 -16.74 -9.24 -18.91
N ASP A 175 -16.38 -10.40 -19.47
CA ASP A 175 -15.76 -10.52 -20.79
C ASP A 175 -14.47 -9.70 -20.97
N ILE A 176 -13.70 -9.54 -19.89
CA ILE A 176 -12.42 -8.82 -19.90
C ILE A 176 -11.32 -9.76 -20.41
N PRO A 177 -10.56 -9.41 -21.47
CA PRO A 177 -9.44 -10.22 -21.93
C PRO A 177 -8.42 -10.51 -20.83
N GLU A 178 -7.83 -11.70 -20.83
CA GLU A 178 -6.70 -12.03 -19.96
C GLU A 178 -5.57 -10.97 -20.02
N GLY A 179 -4.92 -10.70 -18.89
CA GLY A 179 -3.81 -9.74 -18.82
C GLY A 179 -3.64 -9.03 -17.48
N ASP A 180 -2.71 -8.08 -17.44
CA ASP A 180 -2.43 -7.26 -16.26
C ASP A 180 -3.29 -5.99 -16.24
N TYR A 181 -4.02 -5.78 -15.14
CA TYR A 181 -4.91 -4.66 -14.94
C TYR A 181 -4.54 -3.84 -13.70
N ASP A 182 -4.61 -2.51 -13.85
CA ASP A 182 -4.64 -1.55 -12.77
C ASP A 182 -6.11 -1.24 -12.42
N LEU A 183 -6.52 -1.63 -11.22
CA LEU A 183 -7.82 -1.31 -10.64
C LEU A 183 -7.65 -0.10 -9.73
N SER A 184 -8.58 0.85 -9.79
CA SER A 184 -8.57 2.01 -8.91
C SER A 184 -9.97 2.43 -8.50
N VAL A 185 -10.12 2.90 -7.27
CA VAL A 185 -11.38 3.42 -6.73
C VAL A 185 -11.19 4.83 -6.19
N ALA A 186 -12.11 5.73 -6.52
CA ALA A 186 -12.25 7.03 -5.88
C ALA A 186 -13.34 6.94 -4.81
N ILE A 187 -12.98 7.33 -3.59
CA ILE A 187 -13.88 7.29 -2.42
C ILE A 187 -14.91 8.43 -2.53
N PRO A 188 -16.19 8.18 -2.22
CA PRO A 188 -17.24 9.20 -2.22
C PRO A 188 -16.95 10.33 -1.22
N GLU A 189 -17.61 11.47 -1.43
CA GLU A 189 -17.49 12.61 -0.51
C GLU A 189 -17.90 12.24 0.92
N GLY A 190 -17.20 12.79 1.90
CA GLY A 190 -17.49 12.54 3.31
C GLY A 190 -16.91 11.23 3.85
N TYR A 191 -16.10 10.50 3.07
CA TYR A 191 -15.40 9.29 3.50
C TYR A 191 -13.88 9.43 3.31
N ASN A 192 -13.11 8.68 4.09
CA ASN A 192 -11.66 8.55 3.96
C ASN A 192 -11.31 7.09 3.67
N PRO A 193 -10.36 6.81 2.76
CA PRO A 193 -9.94 5.44 2.49
C PRO A 193 -9.27 4.81 3.71
N THR A 194 -9.58 3.54 3.95
CA THR A 194 -8.87 2.68 4.91
C THR A 194 -8.02 1.62 4.22
N THR A 195 -8.26 1.40 2.92
CA THR A 195 -7.48 0.51 2.04
C THR A 195 -6.65 1.29 1.02
N VAL A 196 -5.83 0.58 0.25
CA VAL A 196 -5.14 1.16 -0.91
C VAL A 196 -6.15 1.46 -2.02
N LEU A 197 -6.00 2.60 -2.69
CA LEU A 197 -6.92 3.03 -3.76
C LEU A 197 -6.56 2.48 -5.15
N ASN A 198 -5.44 1.78 -5.27
CA ASN A 198 -4.98 1.18 -6.52
C ASN A 198 -4.50 -0.25 -6.25
N TYR A 199 -4.89 -1.19 -7.10
CA TYR A 199 -4.54 -2.60 -7.00
C TYR A 199 -4.17 -3.15 -8.38
N THR A 200 -3.08 -3.91 -8.46
CA THR A 200 -2.65 -4.57 -9.70
C THR A 200 -3.10 -6.02 -9.70
N LEU A 201 -3.90 -6.41 -10.70
CA LEU A 201 -4.45 -7.75 -10.85
C LEU A 201 -3.94 -8.38 -12.15
N ASN A 202 -3.46 -9.62 -12.09
CA ASN A 202 -3.24 -10.45 -13.28
C ASN A 202 -4.46 -11.35 -13.46
N LEU A 203 -5.25 -11.09 -14.51
CA LEU A 203 -6.48 -11.80 -14.81
C LEU A 203 -6.22 -12.98 -15.75
N LEU A 204 -6.53 -14.20 -15.30
CA LEU A 204 -6.44 -15.41 -16.14
C LEU A 204 -7.78 -15.71 -16.84
N PRO A 205 -7.77 -16.54 -17.90
CA PRO A 205 -8.99 -16.96 -18.60
C PRO A 205 -9.99 -17.67 -17.68
N GLY A 206 -11.23 -17.19 -17.66
CA GLY A 206 -12.31 -17.75 -16.86
C GLY A 206 -12.27 -17.38 -15.37
N ASP A 207 -11.29 -16.58 -14.93
CA ASP A 207 -11.22 -16.11 -13.55
C ASP A 207 -12.39 -15.18 -13.21
N VAL A 208 -12.86 -15.27 -11.97
CA VAL A 208 -13.72 -14.26 -11.35
C VAL A 208 -12.94 -13.70 -10.16
N SER A 209 -12.40 -12.50 -10.31
CA SER A 209 -11.57 -11.85 -9.29
C SER A 209 -12.38 -10.76 -8.59
N ILE A 210 -12.56 -10.87 -7.28
CA ILE A 210 -13.21 -9.86 -6.45
C ILE A 210 -12.13 -9.09 -5.68
N VAL A 211 -12.16 -7.77 -5.76
CA VAL A 211 -11.21 -6.89 -5.07
C VAL A 211 -11.96 -5.90 -4.19
N ASP A 212 -11.61 -5.89 -2.91
CA ASP A 212 -12.31 -5.12 -1.89
C ASP A 212 -11.57 -3.81 -1.58
N PHE A 213 -12.34 -2.74 -1.44
CA PHE A 213 -11.89 -1.41 -1.05
C PHE A 213 -12.72 -0.95 0.15
N GLY A 214 -12.03 -0.53 1.21
CA GLY A 214 -12.63 0.00 2.43
C GLY A 214 -12.49 1.51 2.54
N ALA A 215 -13.53 2.16 3.05
CA ALA A 215 -13.51 3.54 3.47
C ALA A 215 -14.35 3.75 4.74
N GLN A 216 -13.94 4.71 5.57
CA GLN A 216 -14.63 5.06 6.81
C GLN A 216 -15.21 6.48 6.71
N PRO A 217 -16.29 6.81 7.45
CA PRO A 217 -16.84 8.16 7.47
C PRO A 217 -15.76 9.14 7.92
N SER A 218 -15.56 10.20 7.13
CA SER A 218 -14.74 11.32 7.56
C SER A 218 -15.34 11.84 8.85
N SER A 219 -14.51 11.99 9.89
CA SER A 219 -14.91 12.85 10.99
C SER A 219 -15.09 14.23 10.40
N SER A 220 -16.35 14.60 10.14
CA SER A 220 -16.68 15.93 9.71
C SER A 220 -16.17 16.85 10.81
N THR A 221 -15.00 17.46 10.63
CA THR A 221 -14.93 18.89 10.87
C THR A 221 -16.03 19.46 10.01
N LEU A 222 -17.21 19.63 10.63
CA LEU A 222 -18.18 20.63 10.20
C LEU A 222 -17.35 21.80 9.69
N PRO A 223 -17.64 22.37 8.51
CA PRO A 223 -17.01 23.61 8.17
C PRO A 223 -17.25 24.51 9.36
N ILE A 224 -16.17 24.84 10.06
CA ILE A 224 -16.14 25.96 10.97
C ILE A 224 -16.25 27.12 9.98
N PHE A 225 -17.46 27.35 9.47
CA PHE A 225 -18.01 28.68 9.41
C PHE A 225 -18.06 29.13 10.88
N GLY A 226 -16.87 29.38 11.44
CA GLY A 226 -16.71 30.49 12.30
C GLY A 226 -17.14 31.65 11.43
N ASP A 227 -18.41 32.01 11.53
CA ASP A 227 -18.68 33.41 11.73
C ASP A 227 -17.66 33.84 12.78
N GLU A 228 -16.58 34.47 12.33
CA GLU A 228 -15.70 35.26 13.16
C GLU A 228 -16.59 36.34 13.75
N SER A 229 -17.41 35.94 14.72
CA SER A 229 -18.20 36.83 15.53
C SER A 229 -17.13 37.66 16.23
N PRO A 230 -16.93 38.94 15.85
CA PRO A 230 -15.85 39.71 16.43
C PRO A 230 -16.09 39.68 17.93
N SER A 231 -15.11 39.14 18.66
CA SER A 231 -15.28 38.87 20.08
C SER A 231 -15.64 40.20 20.76
N ILE A 232 -16.89 40.34 21.19
CA ILE A 232 -17.41 41.55 21.84
C ILE A 232 -16.50 41.95 23.00
N PHE A 233 -15.91 40.95 23.68
CA PHE A 233 -14.91 41.15 24.71
C PHE A 233 -13.65 41.88 24.20
N MET A 234 -13.05 41.44 23.09
CA MET A 234 -11.88 42.12 22.50
C MET A 234 -12.23 43.50 21.93
N GLY A 235 -13.43 43.68 21.40
CA GLY A 235 -13.93 44.99 20.98
C GLY A 235 -14.04 45.97 22.17
N LEU A 236 -14.59 45.51 23.29
CA LEU A 236 -14.75 46.30 24.50
C LEU A 236 -13.38 46.63 25.15
N LEU A 237 -12.46 45.66 25.16
CA LEU A 237 -11.08 45.86 25.61
C LEU A 237 -10.34 46.90 24.75
N GLY A 238 -10.54 46.87 23.42
CA GLY A 238 -10.00 47.85 22.50
C GLY A 238 -10.51 49.28 22.78
N VAL A 239 -11.81 49.44 23.01
CA VAL A 239 -12.41 50.75 23.35
C VAL A 239 -11.87 51.29 24.67
N VAL A 240 -11.65 50.43 25.67
CA VAL A 240 -11.06 50.82 26.97
C VAL A 240 -9.62 51.32 26.77
N PHE A 241 -8.80 50.63 25.98
CA PHE A 241 -7.43 51.08 25.71
C PHE A 241 -7.37 52.40 24.94
N ILE A 242 -8.24 52.59 23.95
CA ILE A 242 -8.34 53.86 23.22
C ILE A 242 -8.74 54.99 24.18
N GLY A 243 -9.75 54.76 25.03
CA GLY A 243 -10.17 55.74 26.04
C GLY A 243 -9.06 56.10 27.03
N ALA A 244 -8.32 55.10 27.52
CA ALA A 244 -7.17 55.31 28.40
C ALA A 244 -6.07 56.13 27.71
N GLY A 245 -5.79 55.85 26.44
CA GLY A 245 -4.81 56.59 25.64
C GLY A 245 -5.19 58.06 25.44
N VAL A 246 -6.45 58.34 25.10
CA VAL A 246 -6.96 59.72 24.96
C VAL A 246 -6.93 60.46 26.29
N GLY A 247 -7.31 59.79 27.39
CA GLY A 247 -7.23 60.35 28.74
C GLY A 247 -5.80 60.70 29.15
N LEU A 248 -4.85 59.80 28.90
CA LEU A 248 -3.42 60.04 29.16
C LEU A 248 -2.89 61.22 28.34
N TRP A 249 -3.27 61.31 27.06
CA TRP A 249 -2.86 62.42 26.20
C TRP A 249 -3.36 63.77 26.71
N PHE A 250 -4.62 63.87 27.13
CA PHE A 250 -5.16 65.09 27.72
C PHE A 250 -4.48 65.45 29.05
N TYR A 251 -4.19 64.44 29.89
CA TYR A 251 -3.49 64.62 31.15
C TYR A 251 -2.07 65.15 30.94
N LEU A 252 -1.30 64.56 30.03
CA LEU A 252 0.05 65.00 29.69
C LEU A 252 0.05 66.41 29.05
N ARG A 253 -0.94 66.71 28.21
CA ARG A 253 -1.11 68.05 27.62
C ARG A 253 -1.41 69.12 28.67
N LYS A 254 -2.10 68.78 29.75
CA LYS A 254 -2.40 69.68 30.87
C LYS A 254 -1.18 69.92 31.77
N LEU A 255 -0.31 68.93 31.93
CA LEU A 255 0.95 69.05 32.67
C LEU A 255 2.04 69.82 31.92
N SER A 256 1.93 69.92 30.59
CA SER A 256 2.87 70.67 29.74
C SER A 256 2.60 72.19 29.71
N LYS A 257 1.70 72.70 30.55
CA LYS A 257 1.47 74.12 30.83
C LYS A 257 1.76 74.40 32.30
#